data_AF-A0A0V0UPZ2-F1
#
_entry.id   AF-A0A0V0UPZ2-F1
#
_cell.length_a   1.000
_cell.length_b   1.000
_cell.length_c   1.000
_cell.angle_alpha   90.00
_cell.angle_beta   90.00
_cell.angle_gamma   90.00
#
_symmetry.space_group_name_H-M   'P 1'
#
loop_
_entity.id
_entity.type
_entity.pdbx_description
1 polymer ?
#
loop_
_entity_poly.entity_id
_entity_poly.type
_entity_poly.pdbx_seq_one_letter_code
_entity_poly.pdbx_strand_id
1 'polypeptide(L)'
;MLKILHLLAVFLFTDLAHSQTSKCQNRDGTDNVDWYVLKCLKCTGIMAIVYKAPGQDNGKIILATAAGAWNDGAQALSMRDNGNIKFLAYNNAPPGVANVKTKSNSKGVIILATNADSAAWIVHTVPGFPAAKTGYSWPVAENARGHLLICLTILESQINAIAASLLLVQPLIHYNDIPKTETAGMPYFNKLADGKIPTLPPFTSRQTIRTQSPGTPITVHIYSKSESSKYEIYKKVIVKVLKKTIK
;
A
#
# COMPACT_ATOMS: atom_id res chain seq x y z
N MET A 1 -15.47 62.81 22.86
CA MET A 1 -15.83 62.04 21.65
C MET A 1 -14.64 61.18 21.25
N LEU A 2 -14.76 59.84 21.34
CA LEU A 2 -14.24 58.90 20.34
C LEU A 2 -14.82 57.51 20.66
N LYS A 3 -15.82 57.09 19.89
CA LYS A 3 -16.41 55.75 19.96
C LYS A 3 -15.42 54.76 19.32
N ILE A 4 -14.90 53.81 20.08
CA ILE A 4 -14.17 52.68 19.53
C ILE A 4 -15.19 51.57 19.24
N LEU A 5 -15.59 51.51 17.97
CA LEU A 5 -16.26 50.38 17.34
C LEU A 5 -15.17 49.40 16.90
N HIS A 6 -15.03 48.23 17.52
CA HIS A 6 -14.23 47.14 16.93
C HIS A 6 -14.89 45.77 17.17
N LEU A 7 -15.33 45.22 16.02
CA LEU A 7 -15.79 43.87 15.71
C LEU A 7 -15.48 42.76 16.75
N LEU A 8 -16.54 42.09 17.19
CA LEU A 8 -16.49 40.70 17.65
C LEU A 8 -16.07 39.81 16.46
N ALA A 9 -14.79 39.46 16.38
CA ALA A 9 -14.31 38.39 15.51
C ALA A 9 -14.77 37.05 16.10
N VAL A 10 -15.90 36.55 15.60
CA VAL A 10 -16.33 35.16 15.83
C VAL A 10 -15.32 34.26 15.15
N PHE A 11 -14.40 33.67 15.92
CA PHE A 11 -13.58 32.55 15.47
C PHE A 11 -14.50 31.34 15.30
N LEU A 12 -15.06 31.18 14.09
CA LEU A 12 -15.55 29.89 13.62
C LEU A 12 -14.33 28.98 13.51
N PHE A 13 -14.08 28.18 14.55
CA PHE A 13 -13.29 26.97 14.41
C PHE A 13 -14.04 26.06 13.44
N THR A 14 -13.76 26.18 12.15
CA THR A 14 -14.09 25.12 11.21
C THR A 14 -13.18 23.96 11.57
N ASP A 15 -13.71 23.04 12.38
CA ASP A 15 -13.14 21.70 12.53
C ASP A 15 -13.13 21.04 11.16
N LEU A 16 -12.06 21.25 10.39
CA LEU A 16 -11.75 20.43 9.23
C LEU A 16 -11.25 19.07 9.74
N ALA A 17 -12.19 18.25 10.22
CA ALA A 17 -11.99 16.84 10.47
C ALA A 17 -11.75 16.12 9.13
N HIS A 18 -10.49 16.09 8.68
CA HIS A 18 -10.10 15.34 7.49
C HIS A 18 -9.96 13.86 7.83
N SER A 19 -10.84 13.04 7.25
CA SER A 19 -10.90 11.59 7.47
C SER A 19 -9.77 10.86 6.75
N GLN A 20 -9.03 10.03 7.48
CA GLN A 20 -8.05 9.10 6.93
C GLN A 20 -8.74 7.85 6.38
N THR A 21 -8.15 7.18 5.39
CA THR A 21 -8.78 6.03 4.73
C THR A 21 -7.85 4.85 4.56
N SER A 22 -8.42 3.65 4.61
CA SER A 22 -7.78 2.39 4.21
C SER A 22 -7.98 2.07 2.72
N LYS A 23 -8.43 3.03 1.90
CA LYS A 23 -8.73 2.84 0.47
C LYS A 23 -7.74 3.57 -0.44
N CYS A 24 -7.52 3.03 -1.64
CA CYS A 24 -6.78 3.70 -2.70
C CYS A 24 -7.60 4.86 -3.28
N GLN A 25 -6.94 5.99 -3.60
CA GLN A 25 -7.58 7.25 -4.00
C GLN A 25 -6.99 7.81 -5.31
N ASN A 26 -7.75 8.67 -6.01
CA ASN A 26 -7.38 9.29 -7.28
C ASN A 26 -6.93 10.78 -7.12
N ARG A 27 -6.71 11.48 -8.25
CA ARG A 27 -6.13 12.83 -8.37
C ARG A 27 -7.01 14.02 -7.93
N ASP A 28 -8.34 13.94 -7.95
CA ASP A 28 -9.21 15.14 -7.97
C ASP A 28 -9.45 15.79 -6.59
N GLY A 29 -8.37 16.18 -5.91
CA GLY A 29 -8.40 16.99 -4.69
C GLY A 29 -8.04 18.43 -4.97
N THR A 30 -9.00 19.26 -5.39
CA THR A 30 -8.83 20.72 -5.41
C THR A 30 -8.64 21.22 -3.98
N ASP A 31 -7.41 21.59 -3.63
CA ASP A 31 -7.03 22.75 -2.82
C ASP A 31 -5.54 22.68 -2.49
N ASN A 32 -4.84 23.80 -2.69
CA ASN A 32 -3.43 24.02 -2.33
C ASN A 32 -3.25 23.82 -0.82
N VAL A 33 -2.64 22.70 -0.41
CA VAL A 33 -2.21 22.52 0.97
C VAL A 33 -0.95 21.63 1.00
N ASP A 34 0.08 22.09 1.71
CA ASP A 34 1.25 21.31 2.10
C ASP A 34 0.81 20.02 2.83
N TRP A 35 1.55 18.94 2.60
CA TRP A 35 1.42 17.61 3.21
C TRP A 35 0.05 16.93 3.09
N TYR A 36 -0.19 16.14 2.04
CA TYR A 36 -1.25 15.13 2.12
C TYR A 36 -0.80 13.78 1.56
N VAL A 37 -1.05 12.76 2.39
CA VAL A 37 -1.42 11.39 2.04
C VAL A 37 -2.20 11.42 0.74
N LEU A 38 -2.16 10.35 -0.05
CA LEU A 38 -3.24 10.03 -0.99
C LEU A 38 -4.56 10.65 -0.46
N LYS A 39 -4.97 11.79 -1.04
CA LYS A 39 -6.10 12.64 -0.62
C LYS A 39 -7.10 12.55 -1.75
N CYS A 40 -8.20 11.85 -1.51
CA CYS A 40 -9.45 12.06 -2.19
C CYS A 40 -10.61 11.73 -1.24
N LEU A 41 -11.00 12.74 -0.48
CA LEU A 41 -12.32 12.80 0.13
C LEU A 41 -13.34 12.87 -1.02
N LYS A 42 -13.83 11.68 -1.43
CA LYS A 42 -14.77 11.34 -2.52
C LYS A 42 -14.16 10.69 -3.79
N CYS A 43 -13.49 9.54 -3.65
CA CYS A 43 -13.17 8.70 -4.81
C CYS A 43 -13.31 7.19 -4.55
N THR A 44 -14.14 6.56 -5.38
CA THR A 44 -14.44 5.13 -5.57
C THR A 44 -13.30 4.36 -6.27
N GLY A 45 -12.06 4.50 -5.78
CA GLY A 45 -10.88 3.87 -6.38
C GLY A 45 -10.70 2.40 -5.98
N ILE A 46 -10.88 1.48 -6.93
CA ILE A 46 -10.75 0.02 -6.72
C ILE A 46 -9.27 -0.43 -6.75
N MET A 47 -8.49 0.18 -7.65
CA MET A 47 -7.06 -0.05 -7.84
C MET A 47 -6.42 1.21 -8.44
N ALA A 48 -5.19 1.50 -8.01
CA ALA A 48 -4.32 2.52 -8.58
C ALA A 48 -2.91 1.98 -8.83
N ILE A 49 -2.31 2.37 -9.96
CA ILE A 49 -0.90 2.11 -10.27
C ILE A 49 -0.22 3.46 -10.37
N VAL A 50 0.81 3.67 -9.57
CA VAL A 50 1.62 4.88 -9.57
C VAL A 50 3.01 4.54 -10.08
N TYR A 51 3.45 5.25 -11.12
CA TYR A 51 4.81 5.19 -11.62
C TYR A 51 5.48 6.55 -11.42
N LYS A 52 6.56 6.58 -10.65
CA LYS A 52 7.41 7.77 -10.52
C LYS A 52 8.63 7.56 -11.40
N ALA A 53 8.82 8.43 -12.39
CA ALA A 53 9.96 8.37 -13.28
C ALA A 53 11.21 8.98 -12.60
N PRO A 54 12.43 8.55 -13.00
CA PRO A 54 13.67 9.14 -12.50
C PRO A 54 13.71 10.66 -12.67
N GLY A 55 14.06 11.40 -11.61
CA GLY A 55 14.23 12.84 -11.64
C GLY A 55 12.94 13.66 -11.75
N GLN A 56 11.78 13.03 -11.59
CA GLN A 56 10.48 13.72 -11.58
C GLN A 56 9.96 13.83 -10.16
N ASP A 57 9.53 15.02 -9.74
CA ASP A 57 8.98 15.23 -8.40
C ASP A 57 7.60 14.58 -8.22
N ASN A 58 6.80 14.56 -9.29
CA ASN A 58 5.47 13.96 -9.31
C ASN A 58 5.48 12.61 -10.07
N GLY A 59 4.68 11.67 -9.58
CA GLY A 59 4.42 10.42 -10.29
C GLY A 59 3.27 10.55 -11.29
N LYS A 60 3.21 9.59 -12.22
CA LYS A 60 2.05 9.34 -13.08
C LYS A 60 1.16 8.26 -12.46
N ILE A 61 -0.16 8.42 -12.56
CA ILE A 61 -1.13 7.46 -12.02
C ILE A 61 -2.01 6.88 -13.13
N ILE A 62 -2.25 5.57 -13.07
CA ILE A 62 -3.31 4.86 -13.80
C ILE A 62 -4.33 4.35 -12.79
N LEU A 63 -5.61 4.50 -13.11
CA LEU A 63 -6.72 4.00 -12.32
C LEU A 63 -7.40 2.85 -13.05
N ALA A 64 -8.01 1.92 -12.31
CA ALA A 64 -8.79 0.83 -12.87
C ALA A 64 -9.88 1.28 -13.88
N THR A 65 -10.49 2.43 -13.63
CA THR A 65 -11.57 2.99 -14.45
C THR A 65 -11.09 3.73 -15.70
N ALA A 66 -9.77 3.90 -15.85
CA ALA A 66 -9.15 4.68 -16.94
C ALA A 66 -7.84 4.00 -17.40
N ALA A 67 -7.94 2.71 -17.74
CA ALA A 67 -6.79 1.95 -18.24
C ALA A 67 -6.20 2.60 -19.50
N GLY A 68 -4.91 2.94 -19.46
CA GLY A 68 -4.17 3.55 -20.59
C GLY A 68 -4.10 5.08 -20.56
N ALA A 69 -4.84 5.76 -19.67
CA ALA A 69 -4.75 7.21 -19.49
C ALA A 69 -3.79 7.53 -18.32
N TRP A 70 -2.52 7.81 -18.65
CA TRP A 70 -1.56 8.28 -17.66
C TRP A 70 -1.87 9.72 -17.29
N ASN A 71 -2.13 9.97 -16.01
CA ASN A 71 -2.34 11.31 -15.50
C ASN A 71 -1.15 11.76 -14.63
N ASP A 72 -0.68 12.98 -14.84
CA ASP A 72 0.32 13.60 -13.96
C ASP A 72 -0.30 13.97 -12.60
N GLY A 73 0.50 13.92 -11.53
CA GLY A 73 0.11 14.46 -10.21
C GLY A 73 -0.07 13.46 -9.08
N ALA A 74 0.59 12.29 -9.12
CA ALA A 74 0.68 11.46 -7.92
C ALA A 74 1.59 12.17 -6.89
N GLN A 75 0.97 12.70 -5.83
CA GLN A 75 1.65 13.40 -4.74
C GLN A 75 2.39 12.42 -3.81
N ALA A 76 3.29 12.97 -2.99
CA ALA A 76 4.06 12.22 -2.03
C ALA A 76 3.13 11.44 -1.07
N LEU A 77 3.39 10.15 -0.92
CA LEU A 77 2.70 9.32 0.07
C LEU A 77 3.13 9.76 1.46
N SER A 78 2.33 10.56 2.15
CA SER A 78 2.42 10.75 3.60
C SER A 78 1.34 9.96 4.33
N MET A 79 1.50 9.69 5.62
CA MET A 79 0.45 9.13 6.49
C MET A 79 0.60 9.79 7.84
N ARG A 80 -0.48 10.39 8.34
CA ARG A 80 -0.50 11.00 9.67
C ARG A 80 -1.12 10.01 10.66
N ASP A 81 -0.71 10.06 11.92
CA ASP A 81 -1.20 9.13 12.95
C ASP A 81 -2.73 9.23 13.15
N ASN A 82 -3.41 8.08 13.17
CA ASN A 82 -4.82 7.93 13.54
C ASN A 82 -5.00 6.60 14.24
N GLY A 83 -5.65 6.66 15.40
CA GLY A 83 -5.91 5.49 16.23
C GLY A 83 -6.61 4.34 15.50
N ASN A 84 -7.41 4.63 14.46
CA ASN A 84 -8.20 3.63 13.74
C ASN A 84 -7.52 3.05 12.50
N ILE A 85 -6.36 3.57 12.08
CA ILE A 85 -5.61 3.04 10.94
C ILE A 85 -4.42 2.26 11.49
N LYS A 86 -4.29 1.01 11.03
CA LYS A 86 -3.22 0.08 11.42
C LYS A 86 -2.54 -0.45 10.17
N PHE A 87 -1.29 -0.84 10.29
CA PHE A 87 -0.51 -1.29 9.16
C PHE A 87 0.54 -2.32 9.52
N LEU A 88 0.83 -3.15 8.52
CA LEU A 88 1.98 -4.04 8.47
C LEU A 88 2.83 -3.60 7.27
N ALA A 89 4.09 -3.27 7.52
CA ALA A 89 5.04 -2.89 6.49
C ALA A 89 6.15 -3.94 6.38
N TYR A 90 6.48 -4.28 5.14
CA TYR A 90 7.56 -5.20 4.82
C TYR A 90 8.45 -4.64 3.72
N ASN A 91 9.76 -4.73 3.89
CA ASN A 91 10.74 -4.24 2.93
C ASN A 91 12.08 -4.93 3.15
N ASN A 92 12.75 -5.35 2.08
CA ASN A 92 14.09 -5.93 2.18
C ASN A 92 15.21 -4.90 2.37
N ALA A 93 14.90 -3.61 2.23
CA ALA A 93 15.76 -2.49 2.57
C ALA A 93 14.93 -1.50 3.42
N PRO A 94 14.67 -1.80 4.71
CA PRO A 94 13.83 -0.95 5.54
C PRO A 94 14.54 0.37 5.86
N PRO A 95 13.77 1.44 6.16
CA PRO A 95 14.34 2.73 6.51
C PRO A 95 15.24 2.67 7.74
N GLY A 96 16.37 3.38 7.69
CA GLY A 96 17.29 3.50 8.81
C GLY A 96 18.13 2.25 9.12
N VAL A 97 17.99 1.16 8.36
CA VAL A 97 18.79 -0.06 8.57
C VAL A 97 19.51 -0.46 7.29
N ALA A 98 20.84 -0.33 7.30
CA ALA A 98 21.69 -0.75 6.19
C ALA A 98 22.06 -2.24 6.29
N ASN A 99 22.40 -2.85 5.15
CA ASN A 99 23.01 -4.18 5.05
C ASN A 99 22.19 -5.34 5.63
N VAL A 100 20.86 -5.24 5.63
CA VAL A 100 19.99 -6.34 6.06
C VAL A 100 20.04 -7.49 5.06
N LYS A 101 20.34 -8.70 5.54
CA LYS A 101 20.26 -9.92 4.73
C LYS A 101 18.83 -10.46 4.78
N THR A 102 18.17 -10.55 3.63
CA THR A 102 16.80 -11.07 3.51
C THR A 102 16.73 -12.23 2.53
N LYS A 103 15.68 -13.06 2.68
CA LYS A 103 15.37 -14.16 1.76
C LYS A 103 14.45 -13.75 0.60
N SER A 104 14.00 -12.50 0.64
CA SER A 104 12.98 -11.94 -0.25
C SER A 104 13.37 -10.55 -0.70
N ASN A 105 12.98 -10.20 -1.91
CA ASN A 105 13.06 -8.84 -2.45
C ASN A 105 11.71 -8.11 -2.41
N SER A 106 10.67 -8.74 -1.85
CA SER A 106 9.32 -8.19 -1.77
C SER A 106 9.26 -6.98 -0.83
N LYS A 107 8.53 -5.96 -1.26
CA LYS A 107 8.25 -4.75 -0.47
C LYS A 107 6.77 -4.38 -0.59
N GLY A 108 6.21 -3.83 0.47
CA GLY A 108 4.81 -3.45 0.49
C GLY A 108 4.28 -3.16 1.86
N VAL A 109 2.99 -2.85 1.86
CA VAL A 109 2.24 -2.38 3.02
C VAL A 109 0.85 -2.96 2.96
N ILE A 110 0.36 -3.46 4.09
CA ILE A 110 -1.06 -3.70 4.33
C ILE A 110 -1.54 -2.61 5.28
N ILE A 111 -2.61 -1.91 4.93
CA ILE A 111 -3.27 -0.88 5.73
C ILE A 111 -4.68 -1.39 6.05
N LEU A 112 -5.06 -1.37 7.31
CA LEU A 112 -6.35 -1.78 7.82
C LEU A 112 -7.03 -0.61 8.53
N ALA A 113 -8.33 -0.44 8.31
CA ALA A 113 -9.16 0.41 9.15
C ALA A 113 -9.87 -0.47 10.20
N THR A 114 -9.73 -0.17 11.48
CA THR A 114 -10.39 -0.94 12.57
C THR A 114 -11.84 -0.52 12.81
N ASN A 115 -12.31 0.51 12.10
CA ASN A 115 -13.67 1.03 12.19
C ASN A 115 -14.51 0.77 10.92
N ALA A 116 -13.98 0.00 9.96
CA ALA A 116 -14.66 -0.35 8.71
C ALA A 116 -14.07 -1.65 8.13
N ASP A 117 -14.91 -2.50 7.51
CA ASP A 117 -14.44 -3.65 6.74
C ASP A 117 -13.80 -3.19 5.41
N SER A 118 -12.58 -2.65 5.52
CA SER A 118 -11.84 -2.13 4.39
C SER A 118 -10.34 -2.05 4.70
N ALA A 119 -9.55 -2.52 3.75
CA ALA A 119 -8.10 -2.50 3.79
C ALA A 119 -7.51 -2.09 2.43
N ALA A 120 -6.25 -1.65 2.44
CA ALA A 120 -5.47 -1.44 1.25
C ALA A 120 -4.22 -2.31 1.29
N TRP A 121 -3.87 -2.88 0.14
CA TRP A 121 -2.60 -3.55 -0.06
C TRP A 121 -1.79 -2.81 -1.11
N ILE A 122 -0.60 -2.34 -0.72
CA ILE A 122 0.33 -1.63 -1.57
C ILE A 122 1.55 -2.52 -1.79
N VAL A 123 1.89 -2.78 -3.06
CA VAL A 123 3.15 -3.40 -3.46
C VAL A 123 4.00 -2.35 -4.14
N HIS A 124 5.29 -2.26 -3.80
CA HIS A 124 6.17 -1.23 -4.36
C HIS A 124 7.60 -1.70 -4.59
N THR A 125 8.38 -0.88 -5.30
CA THR A 125 9.83 -1.11 -5.52
C THR A 125 10.73 -0.21 -4.67
N VAL A 126 10.17 0.73 -3.91
CA VAL A 126 10.89 1.79 -3.18
C VAL A 126 11.67 1.22 -1.96
N PRO A 127 13.00 1.29 -1.91
CA PRO A 127 13.77 0.99 -0.69
C PRO A 127 13.62 2.13 0.34
N GLY A 128 13.81 1.84 1.62
CA GLY A 128 13.67 2.84 2.69
C GLY A 128 12.25 3.30 2.95
N PHE A 129 11.24 2.63 2.37
CA PHE A 129 9.84 2.99 2.47
C PHE A 129 8.98 1.83 3.01
N PRO A 130 7.97 2.09 3.85
CA PRO A 130 7.71 3.36 4.53
C PRO A 130 8.59 3.52 5.78
N ALA A 131 8.96 4.77 6.10
CA ALA A 131 9.46 5.13 7.43
C ALA A 131 8.31 5.05 8.43
N ALA A 132 8.16 3.91 9.08
CA ALA A 132 7.10 3.69 10.06
C ALA A 132 7.31 4.60 11.29
N LYS A 133 6.22 4.99 11.95
CA LYS A 133 6.13 5.95 13.09
C LYS A 133 6.41 7.43 12.83
N THR A 134 7.22 7.82 11.85
CA THR A 134 7.53 9.25 11.59
C THR A 134 6.68 9.86 10.47
N GLY A 135 5.52 9.27 10.22
CA GLY A 135 4.72 9.48 9.02
C GLY A 135 5.38 8.82 7.82
N TYR A 136 4.60 8.16 6.96
CA TYR A 136 5.09 7.59 5.70
C TYR A 136 5.89 8.65 4.95
N SER A 137 7.21 8.66 5.03
CA SER A 137 8.00 9.67 4.34
C SER A 137 8.57 9.04 3.09
N TRP A 138 8.34 9.67 1.93
CA TRP A 138 9.04 9.30 0.72
C TRP A 138 10.55 9.53 0.93
N PRO A 139 11.42 8.53 0.66
CA PRO A 139 12.85 8.70 0.76
C PRO A 139 13.33 9.61 -0.37
N VAL A 140 13.77 10.83 -0.04
CA VAL A 140 14.22 11.85 -1.01
C VAL A 140 15.29 11.33 -1.96
N ALA A 141 16.18 10.45 -1.48
CA ALA A 141 17.21 9.80 -2.30
C ALA A 141 16.65 8.99 -3.49
N GLU A 142 15.43 8.48 -3.38
CA GLU A 142 14.77 7.70 -4.42
C GLU A 142 14.09 8.58 -5.49
N ASN A 143 14.16 9.92 -5.39
CA ASN A 143 13.71 10.82 -6.47
C ASN A 143 14.53 10.65 -7.76
N ALA A 144 15.80 10.27 -7.66
CA ALA A 144 16.66 10.03 -8.80
C ALA A 144 16.35 8.70 -9.53
N ARG A 145 15.40 7.90 -9.03
CA ARG A 145 15.14 6.54 -9.49
C ARG A 145 13.68 6.34 -9.89
N GLY A 146 13.48 5.35 -10.76
CA GLY A 146 12.15 4.96 -11.23
C GLY A 146 11.51 3.97 -10.27
N HIS A 147 10.28 4.25 -9.82
CA HIS A 147 9.56 3.37 -8.91
C HIS A 147 8.13 3.08 -9.36
N LEU A 148 7.70 1.85 -9.08
CA LEU A 148 6.33 1.39 -9.31
C LEU A 148 5.68 1.13 -7.96
N LEU A 149 4.44 1.57 -7.81
CA LEU A 149 3.57 1.25 -6.71
C LEU A 149 2.22 0.81 -7.25
N ILE A 150 1.67 -0.26 -6.69
CA ILE A 150 0.33 -0.76 -7.02
C ILE A 150 -0.45 -0.78 -5.71
N CYS A 151 -1.56 -0.06 -5.66
CA CYS A 151 -2.48 -0.01 -4.54
C CYS A 151 -3.77 -0.73 -4.93
N LEU A 152 -4.21 -1.66 -4.08
CA LEU A 152 -5.46 -2.39 -4.20
C LEU A 152 -6.34 -2.12 -2.99
N THR A 153 -7.56 -1.63 -3.21
CA THR A 153 -8.58 -1.55 -2.16
C THR A 153 -9.25 -2.92 -2.05
N ILE A 154 -9.28 -3.50 -0.85
CA ILE A 154 -9.74 -4.88 -0.59
C ILE A 154 -10.60 -4.91 0.68
N LEU A 155 -11.42 -5.97 0.80
CA LEU A 155 -12.07 -6.30 2.07
C LEU A 155 -11.03 -6.84 3.05
N GLU A 156 -11.27 -6.68 4.34
CA GLU A 156 -10.39 -7.20 5.39
C GLU A 156 -10.23 -8.72 5.27
N SER A 157 -11.32 -9.43 4.91
CA SER A 157 -11.31 -10.87 4.66
C SER A 157 -10.28 -11.35 3.62
N GLN A 158 -9.83 -10.48 2.71
CA GLN A 158 -8.84 -10.82 1.68
C GLN A 158 -7.40 -10.82 2.22
N ILE A 159 -7.15 -10.19 3.38
CA ILE A 159 -5.81 -10.05 3.97
C ILE A 159 -5.18 -11.42 4.23
N ASN A 160 -5.95 -12.40 4.71
CA ASN A 160 -5.41 -13.73 5.03
C ASN A 160 -4.88 -14.47 3.78
N ALA A 161 -5.49 -14.26 2.61
CA ALA A 161 -5.01 -14.82 1.34
C ALA A 161 -3.72 -14.13 0.86
N ILE A 162 -3.62 -12.81 1.04
CA ILE A 162 -2.38 -12.05 0.79
C ILE A 162 -1.28 -12.55 1.74
N ALA A 163 -1.59 -12.70 3.02
CA ALA A 163 -0.66 -13.18 4.03
C ALA A 163 -0.14 -14.59 3.72
N ALA A 164 -0.96 -15.49 3.17
CA ALA A 164 -0.50 -16.80 2.72
C ALA A 164 0.56 -16.71 1.61
N SER A 165 0.44 -15.71 0.73
CA SER A 165 1.43 -15.44 -0.32
C SER A 165 2.71 -14.85 0.27
N LEU A 166 2.56 -13.87 1.16
CA LEU A 166 3.69 -13.23 1.84
C LEU A 166 4.46 -14.22 2.72
N LEU A 167 3.78 -15.10 3.44
CA LEU A 167 4.39 -16.14 4.26
C LEU A 167 5.33 -17.02 3.44
N LEU A 168 4.96 -17.34 2.19
CA LEU A 168 5.77 -18.14 1.29
C LEU A 168 7.02 -17.40 0.80
N VAL A 169 6.89 -16.10 0.45
CA VAL A 169 8.02 -15.32 -0.06
C VAL A 169 8.93 -14.81 1.04
N GLN A 170 8.58 -14.98 2.32
CA GLN A 170 9.40 -14.66 3.50
C GLN A 170 9.97 -13.23 3.49
N PRO A 171 9.11 -12.19 3.38
CA PRO A 171 9.59 -10.81 3.39
C PRO A 171 10.05 -10.43 4.80
N LEU A 172 10.95 -9.44 4.87
CA LEU A 172 11.29 -8.82 6.15
C LEU A 172 10.17 -7.87 6.55
N ILE A 173 9.48 -8.18 7.64
CA ILE A 173 8.48 -7.29 8.26
C ILE A 173 9.24 -6.38 9.22
N HIS A 174 9.26 -5.08 8.94
CA HIS A 174 9.96 -4.09 9.77
C HIS A 174 9.02 -3.28 10.66
N TYR A 175 7.72 -3.38 10.44
CA TYR A 175 6.71 -2.77 11.29
C TYR A 175 5.38 -3.52 11.23
N ASN A 176 4.71 -3.65 12.37
CA ASN A 176 3.35 -4.18 12.47
C ASN A 176 2.67 -3.63 13.72
N ASP A 177 1.56 -2.92 13.56
CA ASP A 177 0.69 -2.48 14.67
C ASP A 177 -0.76 -2.95 14.52
N ILE A 178 -1.03 -3.87 13.58
CA ILE A 178 -2.35 -4.47 13.41
C ILE A 178 -2.68 -5.31 14.66
N PRO A 179 -3.74 -4.97 15.41
CA PRO A 179 -4.05 -5.65 16.65
C PRO A 179 -4.56 -7.06 16.37
N LYS A 180 -4.21 -7.99 17.28
CA LYS A 180 -4.58 -9.41 17.17
C LYS A 180 -6.10 -9.66 17.15
N THR A 181 -6.90 -8.70 17.62
CA THR A 181 -8.36 -8.77 17.61
C THR A 181 -8.91 -8.77 16.19
N GLU A 182 -8.34 -7.96 15.29
CA GLU A 182 -8.72 -7.91 13.87
C GLU A 182 -8.28 -9.19 13.15
N THR A 183 -7.13 -9.73 13.53
CA THR A 183 -6.50 -10.87 12.84
C THR A 183 -6.85 -12.22 13.46
N ALA A 184 -7.81 -12.28 14.38
CA ALA A 184 -8.17 -13.51 15.09
C ALA A 184 -8.56 -14.64 14.13
N GLY A 185 -9.30 -14.31 13.07
CA GLY A 185 -9.69 -15.23 12.00
C GLY A 185 -8.65 -15.45 10.89
N MET A 186 -7.45 -14.89 11.01
CA MET A 186 -6.44 -14.84 9.94
C MET A 186 -5.19 -15.68 10.28
N PRO A 187 -5.26 -17.02 10.19
CA PRO A 187 -4.16 -17.89 10.62
C PRO A 187 -2.86 -17.68 9.83
N TYR A 188 -2.91 -17.32 8.55
CA TYR A 188 -1.70 -17.06 7.77
C TYR A 188 -1.10 -15.70 8.13
N PHE A 189 -1.93 -14.69 8.40
CA PHE A 189 -1.46 -13.41 8.88
C PHE A 189 -0.76 -13.55 10.23
N ASN A 190 -1.35 -14.27 11.17
CA ASN A 190 -0.73 -14.50 12.48
C ASN A 190 0.61 -15.24 12.35
N LYS A 191 0.71 -16.26 11.48
CA LYS A 191 1.99 -16.93 11.17
C LYS A 191 3.01 -15.97 10.57
N LEU A 192 2.59 -15.08 9.68
CA LEU A 192 3.45 -14.08 9.05
C LEU A 192 3.97 -13.07 10.08
N ALA A 193 3.08 -12.53 10.91
CA ALA A 193 3.41 -11.59 11.97
C ALA A 193 4.33 -12.21 13.05
N ASP A 194 4.18 -13.51 13.34
CA ASP A 194 5.05 -14.28 14.21
C ASP A 194 6.42 -14.62 13.57
N GLY A 195 6.66 -14.26 12.30
CA GLY A 195 7.89 -14.57 11.58
C GLY A 195 8.07 -16.07 11.24
N LYS A 196 6.98 -16.84 11.21
CA LYS A 196 7.04 -18.27 10.87
C LYS A 196 7.34 -18.47 9.39
N ILE A 197 8.01 -19.57 9.07
CA ILE A 197 8.46 -19.88 7.71
C ILE A 197 7.85 -21.21 7.26
N PRO A 198 7.29 -21.29 6.03
CA PRO A 198 6.92 -22.57 5.43
C PRO A 198 8.19 -23.38 5.13
N THR A 199 8.32 -24.53 5.78
CA THR A 199 9.46 -25.46 5.60
C THR A 199 9.15 -26.61 4.65
N LEU A 200 7.88 -26.81 4.32
CA LEU A 200 7.42 -27.91 3.48
C LEU A 200 6.91 -27.41 2.12
N PRO A 201 7.04 -28.23 1.06
CA PRO A 201 6.46 -27.93 -0.24
C PRO A 201 4.92 -27.83 -0.16
N PRO A 202 4.27 -27.13 -1.12
CA PRO A 202 4.84 -26.58 -2.35
C PRO A 202 5.59 -25.24 -2.17
N PHE A 203 6.70 -25.08 -2.90
CA PHE A 203 7.56 -23.88 -2.87
C PHE A 203 7.10 -22.73 -3.78
N THR A 204 5.96 -22.92 -4.44
CA THR A 204 5.27 -21.92 -5.26
C THR A 204 3.80 -21.93 -4.90
N SER A 205 3.15 -20.77 -4.89
CA SER A 205 1.72 -20.67 -4.65
C SER A 205 1.04 -19.71 -5.63
N ARG A 206 -0.27 -19.93 -5.80
CA ARG A 206 -1.17 -19.02 -6.47
C ARG A 206 -2.32 -18.73 -5.53
N GLN A 207 -2.48 -17.47 -5.16
CA GLN A 207 -3.66 -16.98 -4.45
C GLN A 207 -4.50 -16.12 -5.38
N THR A 208 -5.80 -16.05 -5.10
CA THR A 208 -6.72 -15.19 -5.83
C THR A 208 -7.45 -14.33 -4.82
N ILE A 209 -7.42 -13.02 -5.04
CA ILE A 209 -8.17 -12.05 -4.24
C ILE A 209 -9.11 -11.25 -5.13
N ARG A 210 -10.08 -10.58 -4.52
CA ARG A 210 -10.94 -9.60 -5.19
C ARG A 210 -10.82 -8.25 -4.52
N THR A 211 -10.73 -7.22 -5.34
CA THR A 211 -10.80 -5.83 -4.87
C THR A 211 -12.21 -5.49 -4.37
N GLN A 212 -12.29 -4.59 -3.39
CA GLN A 212 -13.56 -4.14 -2.83
C GLN A 212 -14.14 -3.05 -3.74
N SER A 213 -15.24 -3.38 -4.42
CA SER A 213 -15.98 -2.48 -5.31
C SER A 213 -17.48 -2.74 -5.24
N PRO A 214 -18.33 -1.71 -5.16
CA PRO A 214 -19.78 -1.87 -5.21
C PRO A 214 -20.32 -2.40 -6.54
N GLY A 215 -19.59 -2.22 -7.66
CA GLY A 215 -20.07 -2.56 -9.01
C GLY A 215 -19.25 -3.64 -9.69
N THR A 216 -17.96 -3.35 -9.94
CA THR A 216 -17.09 -4.24 -10.74
C THR A 216 -15.82 -4.61 -9.97
N PRO A 217 -15.87 -5.65 -9.10
CA PRO A 217 -14.69 -6.16 -8.42
C PRO A 217 -13.68 -6.74 -9.41
N ILE A 218 -12.43 -6.30 -9.32
CA ILE A 218 -11.29 -6.83 -10.09
C ILE A 218 -10.74 -8.07 -9.38
N THR A 219 -10.62 -9.17 -10.12
CA THR A 219 -9.92 -10.37 -9.68
C THR A 219 -8.42 -10.20 -9.86
N VAL A 220 -7.65 -10.42 -8.80
CA VAL A 220 -6.18 -10.34 -8.82
C VAL A 220 -5.61 -11.71 -8.48
N HIS A 221 -4.71 -12.20 -9.34
CA HIS A 221 -3.97 -13.43 -9.09
C HIS A 221 -2.57 -13.11 -8.57
N ILE A 222 -2.25 -13.62 -7.40
CA ILE A 222 -0.97 -13.45 -6.73
C ILE A 222 -0.16 -14.71 -6.94
N TYR A 223 0.96 -14.59 -7.66
CA TYR A 223 1.91 -15.67 -7.84
C TYR A 223 3.09 -15.46 -6.91
N SER A 224 3.46 -16.50 -6.18
CA SER A 224 4.51 -16.43 -5.17
C SER A 224 5.44 -17.62 -5.26
N LYS A 225 6.69 -17.38 -4.89
CA LYS A 225 7.80 -18.32 -4.95
C LYS A 225 8.66 -18.12 -3.70
N SER A 226 8.98 -19.20 -3.01
CA SER A 226 9.96 -19.17 -1.91
C SER A 226 11.40 -19.14 -2.44
N GLU A 227 12.33 -18.74 -1.58
CA GLU A 227 13.78 -18.81 -1.84
C GLU A 227 14.21 -20.21 -2.32
N SER A 228 13.71 -21.26 -1.68
CA SER A 228 14.08 -22.66 -1.95
C SER A 228 13.57 -23.19 -3.29
N SER A 229 12.67 -22.46 -3.97
CA SER A 229 12.17 -22.87 -5.27
C SER A 229 13.23 -22.69 -6.36
N LYS A 230 13.48 -23.74 -7.13
CA LYS A 230 14.38 -23.71 -8.31
C LYS A 230 13.70 -23.15 -9.57
N TYR A 231 12.39 -22.89 -9.53
CA TYR A 231 11.67 -22.39 -10.69
C TYR A 231 11.94 -20.91 -10.93
N GLU A 232 12.28 -20.56 -12.16
CA GLU A 232 12.29 -19.17 -12.61
C GLU A 232 10.83 -18.70 -12.77
N ILE A 233 10.45 -17.62 -12.08
CA ILE A 233 9.04 -17.24 -11.93
C ILE A 233 8.42 -16.79 -13.26
N TYR A 234 9.14 -16.05 -14.09
CA TYR A 234 8.56 -15.46 -15.30
C TYR A 234 8.30 -16.52 -16.38
N LYS A 235 9.32 -17.27 -16.77
CA LYS A 235 9.27 -18.27 -17.84
C LYS A 235 8.57 -19.56 -17.42
N LYS A 236 8.74 -20.01 -16.17
CA LYS A 236 8.20 -21.31 -15.73
C LYS A 236 6.84 -21.21 -15.03
N VAL A 237 6.48 -20.05 -14.47
CA VAL A 237 5.17 -19.84 -13.81
C VAL A 237 4.30 -18.88 -14.63
N ILE A 238 4.73 -17.63 -14.82
CA ILE A 238 3.88 -16.58 -15.38
C ILE A 238 3.56 -16.82 -16.87
N VAL A 239 4.55 -17.10 -17.72
CA VAL A 239 4.36 -17.36 -19.17
C VAL A 239 3.41 -18.52 -19.42
N LYS A 240 3.51 -19.59 -18.61
CA LYS A 240 2.62 -20.76 -18.72
C LYS A 240 1.17 -20.39 -18.43
N VAL A 241 0.94 -19.53 -17.44
CA VAL A 241 -0.40 -19.08 -17.06
C VAL A 241 -0.96 -18.08 -18.07
N LEU A 242 -0.17 -17.06 -18.43
CA LEU A 242 -0.60 -16.00 -19.33
C LEU A 242 -0.76 -16.49 -20.78
N LYS A 243 -0.25 -17.69 -21.10
CA LYS A 243 -0.20 -18.27 -22.45
C LYS A 243 0.37 -17.28 -23.47
N LYS A 244 1.29 -16.41 -23.03
CA LYS A 244 1.93 -15.36 -23.82
C LYS A 244 3.40 -15.27 -23.49
N THR A 245 4.21 -15.02 -24.50
CA THR A 245 5.64 -14.74 -24.33
C THR A 245 5.81 -13.35 -23.72
N ILE A 246 6.52 -13.27 -22.60
CA ILE A 246 6.99 -12.02 -22.03
C ILE A 246 8.33 -11.73 -22.71
N LYS A 247 8.42 -10.64 -23.46
CA LYS A 247 9.67 -10.17 -24.08
C LYS A 247 10.50 -9.38 -23.08
#